data_AF-A0A812XR19-F1
#
_entry.id   AF-A0A812XR19-F1
#
_cell.length_a   1.000
_cell.length_b   1.000
_cell.length_c   1.000
_cell.angle_alpha   90.00
_cell.angle_beta   90.00
_cell.angle_gamma   90.00
#
_symmetry.space_group_name_H-M   'P 1'
#
loop_
_entity.id
_entity.type
_entity.pdbx_description
1 polymer ?
#
loop_
_entity_poly.entity_id
_entity_poly.type
_entity_poly.pdbx_seq_one_letter_code
_entity_poly.pdbx_strand_id
1 'polypeptide(L)'
;MGGRPWRKVQRRPWLCICSACVAACLISVVLALGQAFAVPQSGRSEASEGLRPSLAGLVGPAGPGRVSRVSVLAEPEESSANSSGSTVALAEPERSRAVQVWGVLGVAAYLSYGVKKVVPIVHNGIASITTPWQWLMLAATLGFFAYVEGYRGFQKGFCPRVVSRAWAVSEKFPEVSTRDLLKRYGAAYLASSISLSICSYTLFYELVKRGLDVAGALAALGINVPNSKYYGAAALAYALHKAASPIRFPPTLLLTQFVARLMGKDVSSTQKATATVFHKLFAPAFCIGYFHGTRKRVISSWCVTTTIFFVVVFVRKLPNPYRAILDAGVIVGLLWGTVSVLLLFARLLQGGLLCLICQIRAVSPSGPLFLAGHSFGATVCLEMARQAQASGISVALVALLDPRTLLPLTEAGTLFEECGLLETVAMLSQSVADGARYASLVEDASTSGRDVREHLGAATQVLEHVHETFRWYANLLATATWPEAETLQTRLLWVRAREAWRGRSPVGQAEKIVQRVQEQIFQEDARVAQHLAAVGEVEAPVKAAGDHFAMLHEPHVSSLAMRLCHAMVEAQNQDDDAEAEVS
;
A
#
# COMPACT_ATOMS: atom_id res chain seq x y z
N MET A 1 7.52 -31.43 65.61
CA MET A 1 6.32 -31.71 64.81
C MET A 1 5.30 -30.62 65.17
N GLY A 2 4.77 -29.74 64.35
CA GLY A 2 4.62 -29.62 62.90
C GLY A 2 3.28 -28.90 62.71
N GLY A 3 3.23 -27.75 62.03
CA GLY A 3 1.98 -27.07 61.66
C GLY A 3 1.94 -25.56 61.89
N ARG A 4 2.22 -24.78 60.84
CA ARG A 4 2.02 -23.33 60.75
C ARG A 4 0.54 -22.96 60.48
N PRO A 5 0.12 -21.70 60.76
CA PRO A 5 -1.28 -21.29 60.80
C PRO A 5 -1.78 -20.70 59.46
N TRP A 6 -3.08 -20.84 59.19
CA TRP A 6 -3.79 -20.07 58.16
C TRP A 6 -4.43 -18.84 58.81
N ARG A 7 -3.92 -17.64 58.50
CA ARG A 7 -4.55 -16.36 58.87
C ARG A 7 -5.42 -15.85 57.74
N LYS A 8 -6.56 -15.30 58.15
CA LYS A 8 -7.68 -14.72 57.38
C LYS A 8 -7.24 -13.82 56.21
N VAL A 9 -7.89 -14.06 55.06
CA VAL A 9 -7.93 -13.16 53.91
C VAL A 9 -8.70 -11.89 54.29
N GLN A 10 -8.00 -10.76 54.35
CA GLN A 10 -8.60 -9.44 54.38
C GLN A 10 -8.53 -8.85 52.97
N ARG A 11 -9.68 -8.74 52.30
CA ARG A 11 -9.82 -8.05 51.01
C ARG A 11 -9.55 -6.55 51.23
N ARG A 12 -8.60 -5.98 50.47
CA ARG A 12 -8.36 -4.52 50.41
C ARG A 12 -8.97 -3.95 49.13
N PRO A 13 -9.88 -2.97 49.20
CA PRO A 13 -10.57 -2.41 48.03
C PRO A 13 -9.73 -1.41 47.19
N TRP A 14 -8.45 -1.21 47.52
CA TRP A 14 -7.60 -0.20 46.86
C TRP A 14 -6.89 -0.67 45.58
N LEU A 15 -6.97 -1.97 45.24
CA LEU A 15 -6.39 -2.52 44.01
C LEU A 15 -7.28 -2.37 42.76
N CYS A 16 -8.58 -2.12 42.92
CA CYS A 16 -9.47 -1.86 41.78
C CYS A 16 -9.40 -0.40 41.30
N ILE A 17 -8.89 0.52 42.13
CA ILE A 17 -8.81 1.95 41.78
C ILE A 17 -7.60 2.22 40.87
N CYS A 18 -6.45 1.53 41.05
CA CYS A 18 -5.28 1.76 40.19
C CYS A 18 -5.38 1.15 38.79
N SER A 19 -6.03 -0.01 38.61
CA SER A 19 -6.23 -0.60 37.27
C SER A 19 -7.25 0.20 36.45
N ALA A 20 -8.32 0.68 37.11
CA ALA A 20 -9.31 1.55 36.48
C ALA A 20 -8.74 2.94 36.15
N CYS A 21 -7.88 3.53 37.00
CA CYS A 21 -7.23 4.82 36.70
C CYS A 21 -6.20 4.74 35.57
N VAL A 22 -5.47 3.63 35.42
CA VAL A 22 -4.51 3.46 34.32
C VAL A 22 -5.20 3.15 33.00
N ALA A 23 -6.27 2.33 33.02
CA ALA A 23 -7.12 2.12 31.86
C ALA A 23 -7.89 3.41 31.48
N ALA A 24 -8.40 4.16 32.45
CA ALA A 24 -9.05 5.45 32.21
C ALA A 24 -8.07 6.53 31.77
N CYS A 25 -6.80 6.51 32.20
CA CYS A 25 -5.76 7.42 31.72
C CYS A 25 -5.32 7.07 30.29
N LEU A 26 -5.21 5.78 29.95
CA LEU A 26 -4.97 5.33 28.57
C LEU A 26 -6.16 5.65 27.65
N ILE A 27 -7.39 5.44 28.12
CA ILE A 27 -8.62 5.81 27.39
C ILE A 27 -8.73 7.35 27.31
N SER A 28 -8.37 8.11 28.34
CA SER A 28 -8.40 9.57 28.33
C SER A 28 -7.28 10.16 27.48
N VAL A 29 -6.12 9.53 27.34
CA VAL A 29 -5.06 9.94 26.41
C VAL A 29 -5.44 9.59 24.97
N VAL A 30 -6.09 8.44 24.74
CA VAL A 30 -6.64 8.07 23.42
C VAL A 30 -7.83 8.97 23.03
N LEU A 31 -8.69 9.35 23.99
CA LEU A 31 -9.79 10.28 23.78
C LEU A 31 -9.33 11.74 23.71
N ALA A 32 -8.32 12.16 24.48
CA ALA A 32 -7.75 13.51 24.42
C ALA A 32 -6.94 13.70 23.12
N LEU A 33 -6.26 12.67 22.62
CA LEU A 33 -5.66 12.68 21.28
C LEU A 33 -6.70 12.51 20.17
N GLY A 34 -7.90 11.99 20.47
CA GLY A 34 -9.05 12.01 19.57
C GLY A 34 -9.76 13.36 19.53
N GLN A 35 -9.81 14.07 20.66
CA GLN A 35 -10.49 15.36 20.83
C GLN A 35 -9.60 16.57 20.49
N ALA A 36 -8.28 16.47 20.64
CA ALA A 36 -7.34 17.47 20.13
C ALA A 36 -7.31 17.55 18.58
N PHE A 37 -7.96 16.60 17.91
CA PHE A 37 -8.17 16.57 16.45
C PHE A 37 -9.65 16.56 16.06
N ALA A 38 -10.55 16.88 16.99
CA ALA A 38 -11.97 17.09 16.69
C ALA A 38 -12.22 18.57 16.41
N VAL A 39 -12.75 18.87 15.22
CA VAL A 39 -13.25 20.19 14.83
C VAL A 39 -14.36 20.63 15.83
N PRO A 40 -14.40 21.89 16.28
CA PRO A 40 -15.46 22.34 17.18
C PRO A 40 -16.80 22.31 16.43
N GLN A 41 -17.77 21.55 16.93
CA GLN A 41 -19.16 21.71 16.51
C GLN A 41 -19.74 22.93 17.22
N SER A 42 -19.87 24.05 16.50
CA SER A 42 -20.70 25.16 16.92
C SER A 42 -22.18 24.80 16.78
N GLY A 43 -22.87 24.78 17.93
CA GLY A 43 -24.32 24.88 18.15
C GLY A 43 -25.27 24.39 17.06
N ARG A 44 -25.79 23.16 17.22
CA ARG A 44 -27.07 22.77 16.59
C ARG A 44 -28.17 22.85 17.63
N SER A 45 -29.08 23.80 17.39
CA SER A 45 -30.43 23.81 17.96
C SER A 45 -31.14 22.50 17.63
N GLU A 46 -31.90 21.99 18.59
CA GLU A 46 -32.79 20.85 18.46
C GLU A 46 -33.80 21.06 17.31
N ALA A 47 -33.85 20.13 16.35
CA ALA A 47 -35.08 19.62 15.73
C ALA A 47 -34.80 18.57 14.64
N SER A 48 -35.67 17.55 14.62
CA SER A 48 -35.92 16.52 13.60
C SER A 48 -35.20 15.17 13.72
N GLU A 49 -35.97 14.22 14.26
CA GLU A 49 -35.84 12.77 14.15
C GLU A 49 -35.91 12.31 12.68
N GLY A 50 -35.18 11.25 12.34
CA GLY A 50 -35.48 10.48 11.13
C GLY A 50 -34.31 9.72 10.52
N LEU A 51 -34.37 8.39 10.62
CA LEU A 51 -33.76 7.40 9.73
C LEU A 51 -32.23 7.08 9.87
N ARG A 52 -31.96 5.97 10.57
CA ARG A 52 -30.78 5.11 10.37
C ARG A 52 -31.18 3.93 9.47
N PRO A 53 -30.39 3.50 8.47
CA PRO A 53 -30.53 2.17 7.90
C PRO A 53 -29.61 1.15 8.58
N SER A 54 -30.17 -0.03 8.83
CA SER A 54 -29.54 -1.18 9.47
C SER A 54 -28.77 -2.04 8.48
N LEU A 55 -27.60 -2.52 8.92
CA LEU A 55 -26.82 -3.59 8.29
C LEU A 55 -27.42 -4.95 8.67
N ALA A 56 -28.31 -5.49 7.84
CA ALA A 56 -28.69 -6.91 7.90
C ALA A 56 -29.27 -7.38 6.57
N GLY A 57 -28.61 -8.37 5.96
CA GLY A 57 -29.20 -9.22 4.93
C GLY A 57 -28.50 -9.13 3.59
N LEU A 58 -27.56 -10.03 3.33
CA LEU A 58 -27.27 -10.60 2.00
C LEU A 58 -26.37 -11.84 2.16
N VAL A 59 -26.97 -12.92 2.66
CA VAL A 59 -26.54 -14.30 2.41
C VAL A 59 -27.82 -15.12 2.17
N GLY A 60 -27.99 -15.65 0.95
CA GLY A 60 -29.05 -16.62 0.62
C GLY A 60 -29.14 -16.88 -0.90
N PRO A 61 -29.49 -18.12 -1.34
CA PRO A 61 -28.82 -18.77 -2.48
C PRO A 61 -29.67 -18.96 -3.76
N ALA A 62 -29.01 -19.57 -4.75
CA ALA A 62 -29.38 -19.85 -6.14
C ALA A 62 -30.72 -20.58 -6.42
N GLY A 63 -31.29 -20.34 -7.62
CA GLY A 63 -32.30 -21.20 -8.28
C GLY A 63 -32.97 -20.54 -9.50
N PRO A 64 -33.45 -21.30 -10.53
CA PRO A 64 -33.18 -21.00 -11.94
C PRO A 64 -34.42 -20.63 -12.81
N GLY A 65 -34.20 -20.03 -14.00
CA GLY A 65 -35.19 -20.11 -15.09
C GLY A 65 -35.19 -19.01 -16.17
N ARG A 66 -34.81 -19.41 -17.39
CA ARG A 66 -35.35 -19.06 -18.74
C ARG A 66 -35.48 -17.61 -19.19
N VAL A 67 -34.66 -17.19 -20.17
CA VAL A 67 -34.83 -17.30 -21.66
C VAL A 67 -35.54 -16.07 -22.23
N SER A 68 -34.84 -15.38 -23.15
CA SER A 68 -35.41 -14.97 -24.44
C SER A 68 -34.30 -14.99 -25.49
N ARG A 69 -34.41 -15.93 -26.43
CA ARG A 69 -33.70 -15.97 -27.72
C ARG A 69 -34.45 -15.03 -28.67
N VAL A 70 -33.72 -14.27 -29.47
CA VAL A 70 -34.11 -13.99 -30.86
C VAL A 70 -32.90 -14.30 -31.73
N SER A 71 -33.12 -15.19 -32.69
CA SER A 71 -32.18 -15.67 -33.69
C SER A 71 -32.72 -15.32 -35.07
N VAL A 72 -31.88 -14.79 -35.97
CA VAL A 72 -32.11 -14.86 -37.42
C VAL A 72 -30.81 -15.31 -38.07
N LEU A 73 -30.94 -16.35 -38.89
CA LEU A 73 -29.92 -17.15 -39.57
C LEU A 73 -29.48 -16.52 -40.91
N ALA A 74 -28.22 -16.69 -41.30
CA ALA A 74 -27.79 -17.28 -42.58
C ALA A 74 -26.25 -17.25 -42.73
N GLU A 75 -25.66 -18.40 -43.06
CA GLU A 75 -24.32 -18.62 -43.64
C GLU A 75 -24.51 -19.30 -45.02
N PRO A 76 -23.49 -19.56 -45.88
CA PRO A 76 -22.07 -19.13 -45.89
C PRO A 76 -21.60 -18.59 -47.27
N GLU A 77 -20.42 -17.95 -47.35
CA GLU A 77 -19.46 -18.17 -48.45
C GLU A 77 -18.05 -17.64 -48.09
N GLU A 78 -17.03 -18.43 -48.47
CA GLU A 78 -15.61 -18.25 -48.18
C GLU A 78 -14.97 -17.07 -48.92
N SER A 79 -14.05 -16.32 -48.29
CA SER A 79 -12.73 -15.98 -48.85
C SER A 79 -11.96 -14.99 -47.97
N SER A 80 -10.68 -15.32 -47.78
CA SER A 80 -9.53 -14.44 -47.54
C SER A 80 -9.41 -13.67 -46.22
N ALA A 81 -8.47 -14.18 -45.41
CA ALA A 81 -7.46 -13.44 -44.67
C ALA A 81 -7.93 -12.24 -43.81
N ASN A 82 -7.99 -12.46 -42.50
CA ASN A 82 -7.59 -11.41 -41.58
C ASN A 82 -6.94 -11.98 -40.32
N SER A 83 -5.71 -11.52 -40.09
CA SER A 83 -4.95 -11.64 -38.87
C SER A 83 -5.78 -11.14 -37.68
N SER A 84 -6.24 -12.05 -36.84
CA SER A 84 -6.74 -11.71 -35.51
C SER A 84 -5.53 -11.40 -34.62
N GLY A 85 -5.08 -10.15 -34.69
CA GLY A 85 -4.36 -9.52 -33.59
C GLY A 85 -5.25 -9.60 -32.36
N SER A 86 -4.95 -10.56 -31.48
CA SER A 86 -5.51 -10.58 -30.15
C SER A 86 -5.12 -9.28 -29.47
N THR A 87 -6.08 -8.37 -29.31
CA THR A 87 -6.00 -7.25 -28.37
C THR A 87 -5.90 -7.86 -26.97
N VAL A 88 -4.68 -8.18 -26.56
CA VAL A 88 -4.35 -8.49 -25.17
C VAL A 88 -4.39 -7.16 -24.43
N ALA A 89 -5.60 -6.74 -24.04
CA ALA A 89 -5.77 -5.77 -22.98
C ALA A 89 -5.13 -6.38 -21.72
N LEU A 90 -3.95 -5.88 -21.34
CA LEU A 90 -3.32 -6.22 -20.07
C LEU A 90 -4.11 -5.51 -18.97
N ALA A 91 -5.21 -6.13 -18.55
CA ALA A 91 -5.97 -5.71 -17.37
C ALA A 91 -5.01 -5.52 -16.17
N GLU A 92 -5.20 -4.44 -15.41
CA GLU A 92 -4.46 -4.16 -14.18
C GLU A 92 -4.28 -5.43 -13.33
N PRO A 93 -3.13 -5.62 -12.66
CA PRO A 93 -2.99 -6.71 -11.72
C PRO A 93 -3.86 -6.43 -10.49
N GLU A 94 -5.06 -6.97 -10.52
CA GLU A 94 -6.08 -6.89 -9.48
C GLU A 94 -5.43 -7.11 -8.09
N ARG A 95 -5.51 -6.17 -7.15
CA ARG A 95 -4.76 -6.28 -5.87
C ARG A 95 -5.60 -6.97 -4.80
N SER A 96 -5.04 -7.97 -4.13
CA SER A 96 -5.74 -8.72 -3.07
C SER A 96 -5.70 -7.99 -1.73
N ARG A 97 -6.83 -7.38 -1.34
CA ARG A 97 -7.02 -6.80 0.01
C ARG A 97 -6.71 -7.79 1.14
N ALA A 98 -7.04 -9.07 0.95
CA ALA A 98 -6.76 -10.11 1.93
C ALA A 98 -5.25 -10.27 2.21
N VAL A 99 -4.40 -10.17 1.18
CA VAL A 99 -2.94 -10.22 1.33
C VAL A 99 -2.41 -8.98 2.05
N GLN A 100 -2.96 -7.79 1.75
CA GLN A 100 -2.57 -6.55 2.44
C GLN A 100 -2.91 -6.63 3.94
N VAL A 101 -4.13 -7.04 4.25
CA VAL A 101 -4.61 -7.25 5.62
C VAL A 101 -3.75 -8.30 6.33
N TRP A 102 -3.45 -9.43 5.67
CA TRP A 102 -2.57 -10.46 6.22
C TRP A 102 -1.18 -9.91 6.53
N GLY A 103 -0.56 -9.19 5.59
CA GLY A 103 0.76 -8.60 5.75
C GLY A 103 0.83 -7.64 6.94
N VAL A 104 -0.12 -6.72 7.05
CA VAL A 104 -0.13 -5.71 8.12
C VAL A 104 -0.56 -6.30 9.47
N LEU A 105 -1.69 -7.03 9.52
CA LEU A 105 -2.17 -7.62 10.77
C LEU A 105 -1.21 -8.68 11.30
N GLY A 106 -0.52 -9.42 10.43
CA GLY A 106 0.52 -10.36 10.84
C GLY A 106 1.70 -9.66 11.51
N VAL A 107 2.14 -8.50 11.01
CA VAL A 107 3.18 -7.69 11.67
C VAL A 107 2.67 -7.11 12.99
N ALA A 108 1.46 -6.56 13.01
CA ALA A 108 0.86 -6.03 14.24
C ALA A 108 0.71 -7.12 15.32
N ALA A 109 0.31 -8.33 14.93
CA ALA A 109 0.22 -9.49 15.82
C ALA A 109 1.60 -9.91 16.34
N TYR A 110 2.65 -9.89 15.50
CA TYR A 110 4.02 -10.18 15.91
C TYR A 110 4.52 -9.18 16.98
N LEU A 111 4.30 -7.87 16.78
CA LEU A 111 4.67 -6.85 17.75
C LEU A 111 3.86 -7.00 19.06
N SER A 112 2.55 -7.23 18.94
CA SER A 112 1.65 -7.45 20.08
C SER A 112 2.02 -8.70 20.89
N TYR A 113 2.50 -9.75 20.24
CA TYR A 113 2.99 -10.95 20.91
C TYR A 113 4.21 -10.65 21.80
N GLY A 114 5.11 -9.78 21.34
CA GLY A 114 6.21 -9.26 22.13
C GLY A 114 5.73 -8.59 23.42
N VAL A 115 4.75 -7.68 23.31
CA VAL A 115 4.14 -7.00 24.46
C VAL A 115 3.53 -8.01 25.44
N LYS A 116 2.69 -8.94 24.95
CA LYS A 116 2.04 -9.96 25.79
C LYS A 116 3.05 -10.77 26.63
N LYS A 117 4.22 -11.06 26.06
CA LYS A 117 5.27 -11.83 26.74
C LYS A 117 5.99 -11.01 27.81
N VAL A 118 6.15 -9.71 27.60
CA VAL A 118 6.96 -8.83 28.46
C VAL A 118 6.15 -8.23 29.61
N VAL A 119 4.85 -7.98 29.41
CA VAL A 119 3.95 -7.38 30.41
C VAL A 119 4.00 -8.07 31.79
N PRO A 120 3.93 -9.40 31.92
CA PRO A 120 3.98 -10.04 33.25
C PRO A 120 5.30 -9.83 33.99
N ILE A 121 6.41 -9.72 33.26
CA ILE A 121 7.75 -9.47 33.82
C ILE A 121 7.79 -8.06 34.42
N VAL A 122 7.29 -7.08 33.67
CA VAL A 122 7.25 -5.67 34.08
C VAL A 122 6.31 -5.48 35.26
N HIS A 123 5.10 -6.03 35.20
CA HIS A 123 4.12 -5.95 36.28
C HIS A 123 4.70 -6.44 37.62
N ASN A 124 5.37 -7.59 37.61
CA ASN A 124 5.95 -8.17 38.82
C ASN A 124 7.23 -7.44 39.26
N GLY A 125 8.00 -6.88 38.33
CA GLY A 125 9.27 -6.21 38.63
C GLY A 125 9.13 -4.76 39.07
N ILE A 126 8.10 -4.02 38.63
CA ILE A 126 7.88 -2.63 39.06
C ILE A 126 7.61 -2.56 40.58
N ALA A 127 6.94 -3.56 41.15
CA ALA A 127 6.70 -3.65 42.59
C ALA A 127 8.00 -3.76 43.43
N SER A 128 9.13 -4.10 42.80
CA SER A 128 10.45 -4.16 43.46
C SER A 128 11.24 -2.85 43.41
N ILE A 129 10.66 -1.79 42.84
CA ILE A 129 11.27 -0.45 42.84
C ILE A 129 11.11 0.17 44.23
N THR A 130 12.23 0.49 44.87
CA THR A 130 12.25 1.03 46.23
C THR A 130 12.91 2.40 46.34
N THR A 131 13.74 2.78 45.35
CA THR A 131 14.55 4.00 45.43
C THR A 131 14.08 5.08 44.43
N PRO A 132 14.21 6.38 44.76
CA PRO A 132 13.85 7.47 43.83
C PRO A 132 14.64 7.46 42.52
N TRP A 133 15.91 7.04 42.56
CA TRP A 133 16.74 6.91 41.36
C TRP A 133 16.19 5.88 40.37
N GLN A 134 15.67 4.75 40.85
CA GLN A 134 15.04 3.73 39.99
C GLN A 134 13.75 4.26 39.32
N TRP A 135 12.97 5.10 40.02
CA TRP A 135 11.83 5.78 39.41
C TRP A 135 12.23 6.80 38.35
N LEU A 136 13.29 7.57 38.59
CA LEU A 136 13.85 8.49 37.59
C LEU A 136 14.34 7.72 36.35
N MET A 137 15.03 6.59 36.57
CA MET A 137 15.50 5.73 35.49
C MET A 137 14.34 5.13 34.69
N LEU A 138 13.24 4.75 35.36
CA LEU A 138 12.01 4.34 34.69
C LEU A 138 11.45 5.45 33.81
N ALA A 139 11.23 6.65 34.35
CA ALA A 139 10.70 7.77 33.60
C ALA A 139 11.58 8.12 32.38
N ALA A 140 12.90 8.18 32.57
CA ALA A 140 13.87 8.42 31.49
C ALA A 140 13.81 7.32 30.42
N THR A 141 13.72 6.05 30.84
CA THR A 141 13.61 4.91 29.91
C THR A 141 12.31 4.97 29.11
N LEU A 142 11.17 5.25 29.75
CA LEU A 142 9.89 5.38 29.07
C LEU A 142 9.93 6.52 28.04
N GLY A 143 10.49 7.68 28.40
CA GLY A 143 10.65 8.81 27.48
C GLY A 143 11.57 8.50 26.30
N PHE A 144 12.71 7.85 26.56
CA PHE A 144 13.65 7.43 25.52
C PHE A 144 12.99 6.48 24.53
N PHE A 145 12.32 5.42 25.01
CA PHE A 145 11.66 4.45 24.13
C PHE A 145 10.44 5.03 23.41
N ALA A 146 9.68 5.92 24.03
CA ALA A 146 8.58 6.61 23.36
C ALA A 146 9.08 7.44 22.16
N TYR A 147 10.16 8.20 22.34
CA TYR A 147 10.68 9.08 21.28
C TYR A 147 11.54 8.34 20.26
N VAL A 148 12.60 7.64 20.71
CA VAL A 148 13.60 7.02 19.83
C VAL A 148 13.05 5.79 19.15
N GLU A 149 12.49 4.85 19.91
CA GLU A 149 11.93 3.63 19.32
C GLU A 149 10.52 3.84 18.78
N GLY A 150 9.61 4.43 19.55
CA GLY A 150 8.21 4.64 19.16
C GLY A 150 8.05 5.62 18.00
N TYR A 151 8.38 6.88 18.21
CA TYR A 151 8.16 7.93 17.20
C TYR A 151 9.17 7.87 16.03
N ARG A 152 10.48 7.93 16.31
CA ARG A 152 11.51 7.97 15.26
C ARG A 152 11.70 6.63 14.57
N GLY A 153 11.78 5.55 15.35
CA GLY A 153 12.00 4.19 14.86
C GLY A 153 10.77 3.59 14.18
N PHE A 154 9.69 3.40 14.94
CA PHE A 154 8.48 2.73 14.47
C PHE A 154 7.64 3.65 13.58
N GLN A 155 7.14 4.77 14.09
CA GLN A 155 6.14 5.60 13.40
C GLN A 155 6.68 6.24 12.12
N LYS A 156 7.85 6.88 12.15
CA LYS A 156 8.45 7.50 10.94
C LYS A 156 9.19 6.51 10.05
N GLY A 157 9.80 5.49 10.63
CA GLY A 157 10.67 4.56 9.92
C GLY A 157 9.97 3.28 9.47
N PHE A 158 9.64 2.42 10.43
CA PHE A 158 9.22 1.04 10.18
C PHE A 158 7.79 0.92 9.64
N CYS A 159 6.81 1.59 10.25
CA CYS A 159 5.39 1.45 9.91
C CYS A 159 5.07 1.83 8.46
N PRO A 160 5.57 2.95 7.90
CA PRO A 160 5.34 3.30 6.49
C PRO A 160 5.89 2.25 5.52
N ARG A 161 7.05 1.67 5.85
CA ARG A 161 7.66 0.59 5.04
C ARG A 161 6.83 -0.68 5.06
N VAL A 162 6.30 -1.06 6.22
CA VAL A 162 5.43 -2.25 6.35
C VAL A 162 4.19 -2.10 5.48
N VAL A 163 3.51 -0.94 5.57
CA VAL A 163 2.28 -0.67 4.81
C VAL A 163 2.55 -0.61 3.30
N SER A 164 3.61 0.08 2.87
CA SER A 164 4.04 0.13 1.47
C SER A 164 4.38 -1.25 0.89
N ARG A 165 5.04 -2.11 1.68
CA ARG A 165 5.39 -3.47 1.23
C ARG A 165 4.19 -4.42 1.22
N ALA A 166 3.24 -4.23 2.15
CA ALA A 166 1.98 -4.96 2.15
C ALA A 166 1.16 -4.61 0.89
N TRP A 167 1.20 -3.35 0.46
CA TRP A 167 0.64 -2.93 -0.81
C TRP A 167 1.34 -3.63 -1.99
N ALA A 168 2.67 -3.57 -2.07
CA ALA A 168 3.44 -4.15 -3.18
C ALA A 168 3.22 -5.67 -3.34
N VAL A 169 3.17 -6.43 -2.23
CA VAL A 169 3.02 -7.89 -2.30
C VAL A 169 1.61 -8.36 -2.70
N SER A 170 0.63 -7.45 -2.66
CA SER A 170 -0.78 -7.78 -2.89
C SER A 170 -1.19 -7.91 -4.37
N GLU A 171 -0.30 -7.57 -5.29
CA GLU A 171 -0.50 -7.63 -6.73
C GLU A 171 -0.93 -9.05 -7.20
N LYS A 172 -2.13 -9.23 -7.78
CA LYS A 172 -2.50 -10.53 -8.40
C LYS A 172 -1.75 -10.66 -9.72
N PHE A 173 -0.94 -11.71 -9.79
CA PHE A 173 -0.46 -12.21 -11.06
C PHE A 173 -1.51 -13.18 -11.61
N PRO A 174 -1.57 -13.37 -12.95
CA PRO A 174 -2.42 -14.39 -13.54
C PRO A 174 -2.20 -15.71 -12.81
N GLU A 175 -3.27 -16.29 -12.28
CA GLU A 175 -3.18 -17.60 -11.63
C GLU A 175 -2.63 -18.60 -12.65
N VAL A 176 -1.44 -19.13 -12.41
CA VAL A 176 -0.92 -20.22 -13.23
C VAL A 176 -1.74 -21.44 -12.88
N SER A 177 -2.73 -21.75 -13.72
CA SER A 177 -3.61 -22.90 -13.55
C SER A 177 -2.78 -24.17 -13.35
N THR A 178 -3.12 -24.96 -12.33
CA THR A 178 -2.48 -26.26 -12.04
C THR A 178 -2.52 -27.19 -13.26
N ARG A 179 -3.56 -27.06 -14.10
CA ARG A 179 -3.68 -27.78 -15.37
C ARG A 179 -2.62 -27.37 -16.38
N ASP A 180 -2.27 -26.08 -16.45
CA ASP A 180 -1.26 -25.58 -17.37
C ASP A 180 0.16 -25.93 -16.92
N LEU A 181 0.40 -25.94 -15.61
CA LEU A 181 1.64 -26.43 -15.00
C LEU A 181 1.84 -27.94 -15.27
N LEU A 182 0.78 -28.75 -15.14
CA LEU A 182 0.80 -30.17 -15.48
C LEU A 182 1.00 -30.40 -16.97
N LYS A 183 0.39 -29.61 -17.85
CA LYS A 183 0.63 -29.69 -19.31
C LYS A 183 2.07 -29.33 -19.67
N ARG A 184 2.62 -28.28 -19.08
CA ARG A 184 3.99 -27.79 -19.38
C ARG A 184 5.08 -28.65 -18.74
N TYR A 185 4.87 -29.18 -17.54
CA TYR A 185 5.92 -29.86 -16.75
C TYR A 185 5.54 -31.26 -16.27
N GLY A 186 4.49 -31.88 -16.82
CA GLY A 186 3.93 -33.15 -16.32
C GLY A 186 4.95 -34.26 -16.09
N ALA A 187 5.91 -34.45 -17.02
CA ALA A 187 6.98 -35.43 -16.85
C ALA A 187 7.95 -35.08 -15.70
N ALA A 188 8.32 -33.80 -15.56
CA ALA A 188 9.19 -33.33 -14.46
C ALA A 188 8.45 -33.39 -13.10
N TYR A 189 7.14 -33.12 -13.09
CA TYR A 189 6.29 -33.26 -11.91
C TYR A 189 6.16 -34.73 -11.49
N LEU A 190 5.97 -35.63 -12.44
CA LEU A 190 5.88 -37.07 -12.17
C LEU A 190 7.20 -37.59 -11.60
N ALA A 191 8.33 -37.25 -12.22
CA ALA A 191 9.66 -37.63 -11.73
C ALA A 191 9.91 -37.11 -10.30
N SER A 192 9.71 -35.82 -10.07
CA SER A 192 9.95 -35.21 -8.75
C SER A 192 8.97 -35.70 -7.67
N SER A 193 7.69 -35.85 -8.00
CA SER A 193 6.67 -36.30 -7.03
C SER A 193 6.83 -37.78 -6.65
N ILE A 194 7.21 -38.65 -7.59
CA ILE A 194 7.49 -40.07 -7.32
C ILE A 194 8.75 -40.19 -6.45
N SER A 195 9.85 -39.52 -6.81
CA SER A 195 11.08 -39.54 -6.02
C SER A 195 10.84 -39.06 -4.58
N LEU A 196 10.15 -37.94 -4.41
CA LEU A 196 9.86 -37.40 -3.08
C LEU A 196 8.85 -38.27 -2.31
N SER A 197 7.94 -38.97 -3.01
CA SER A 197 7.03 -39.94 -2.40
C SER A 197 7.77 -41.17 -1.89
N ILE A 198 8.73 -41.70 -2.67
CA ILE A 198 9.55 -42.85 -2.27
C ILE A 198 10.35 -42.48 -1.02
N CYS A 199 11.06 -41.34 -1.02
CA CYS A 199 11.82 -40.87 0.15
C CYS A 199 10.93 -40.64 1.38
N SER A 200 9.75 -40.05 1.19
CA SER A 200 8.82 -39.81 2.30
C SER A 200 8.27 -41.13 2.87
N TYR A 201 7.91 -42.08 2.02
CA TYR A 201 7.42 -43.39 2.44
C TYR A 201 8.51 -44.18 3.17
N THR A 202 9.75 -44.21 2.65
CA THR A 202 10.87 -44.91 3.30
C THR A 202 11.22 -44.29 4.65
N LEU A 203 11.19 -42.95 4.76
CA LEU A 203 11.39 -42.27 6.04
C LEU A 203 10.33 -42.69 7.07
N PHE A 204 9.04 -42.63 6.71
CA PHE A 204 7.98 -43.04 7.64
C PHE A 204 8.05 -44.53 7.96
N TYR A 205 8.41 -45.39 7.00
CA TYR A 205 8.58 -46.81 7.22
C TYR A 205 9.67 -47.12 8.25
N GLU A 206 10.81 -46.43 8.18
CA GLU A 206 11.88 -46.58 9.15
C GLU A 206 11.51 -45.98 10.52
N LEU A 207 10.78 -44.87 10.57
CA LEU A 207 10.29 -44.30 11.83
C LEU A 207 9.27 -45.23 12.52
N VAL A 208 8.36 -45.83 11.75
CA VAL A 208 7.38 -46.80 12.27
C VAL A 208 8.08 -48.06 12.79
N LYS A 209 9.10 -48.57 12.08
CA LYS A 209 9.93 -49.69 12.58
C LYS A 209 10.65 -49.37 13.89
N ARG A 210 11.07 -48.11 14.08
CA ARG A 210 11.71 -47.63 15.31
C ARG A 210 10.72 -47.34 16.44
N GLY A 211 9.44 -47.64 16.25
CA GLY A 211 8.41 -47.53 17.29
C GLY A 211 7.73 -46.16 17.37
N LEU A 212 7.71 -45.38 16.28
CA LEU A 212 6.91 -44.15 16.21
C LEU A 212 5.43 -44.45 16.52
N ASP A 213 4.84 -43.72 17.46
CA ASP A 213 3.41 -43.81 17.77
C ASP A 213 2.57 -43.18 16.64
N VAL A 214 2.16 -44.04 15.71
CA VAL A 214 1.36 -43.66 14.54
C VAL A 214 -0.06 -43.27 14.93
N ALA A 215 -0.63 -43.93 15.94
CA ALA A 215 -1.99 -43.68 16.39
C ALA A 215 -2.09 -42.28 17.04
N GLY A 216 -1.14 -41.92 17.91
CA GLY A 216 -1.05 -40.59 18.49
C GLY A 216 -0.80 -39.50 17.45
N ALA A 217 0.10 -39.74 16.48
CA ALA A 217 0.39 -38.77 15.42
C ALA A 217 -0.81 -38.49 14.50
N LEU A 218 -1.59 -39.52 14.15
CA LEU A 218 -2.79 -39.38 13.31
C LEU A 218 -3.98 -38.82 14.10
N ALA A 219 -4.12 -39.17 15.39
CA ALA A 219 -5.14 -38.60 16.27
C ALA A 219 -4.94 -37.09 16.48
N ALA A 220 -3.70 -36.61 16.56
CA ALA A 220 -3.38 -35.18 16.62
C ALA A 220 -3.82 -34.41 15.35
N LEU A 221 -4.02 -35.12 14.23
CA LEU A 221 -4.55 -34.60 12.97
C LEU A 221 -6.06 -34.86 12.81
N GLY A 222 -6.73 -35.40 13.84
CA GLY A 222 -8.17 -35.73 13.81
C GLY A 222 -8.50 -37.04 13.09
N ILE A 223 -7.51 -37.90 12.81
CA ILE A 223 -7.70 -39.18 12.11
C ILE A 223 -7.62 -40.32 13.13
N ASN A 224 -8.77 -40.91 13.46
CA ASN A 224 -8.82 -42.09 14.34
C ASN A 224 -8.52 -43.38 13.55
N VAL A 225 -7.47 -44.08 13.94
CA VAL A 225 -7.12 -45.39 13.36
C VAL A 225 -7.68 -46.49 14.27
N PRO A 226 -8.54 -47.38 13.77
CA PRO A 226 -9.04 -48.51 14.56
C PRO A 226 -7.89 -49.44 14.94
N ASN A 227 -7.84 -49.86 16.22
CA ASN A 227 -6.85 -50.81 16.73
C ASN A 227 -7.08 -52.20 16.11
N SER A 228 -6.38 -52.48 15.01
CA SER A 228 -6.37 -53.78 14.35
C SER A 228 -4.96 -54.36 14.37
N LYS A 229 -4.85 -55.63 14.78
CA LYS A 229 -3.60 -56.42 14.81
C LYS A 229 -3.01 -56.67 13.41
N TYR A 230 -3.70 -56.25 12.35
CA TYR A 230 -3.37 -56.54 10.95
C TYR A 230 -2.69 -55.38 10.20
N TYR A 231 -2.48 -54.22 10.82
CA TYR A 231 -1.74 -53.13 10.17
C TYR A 231 -0.23 -53.34 10.31
N GLY A 232 0.39 -53.88 9.27
CA GLY A 232 1.85 -53.95 9.19
C GLY A 232 2.51 -52.57 9.11
N ALA A 233 3.79 -52.47 9.48
CA ALA A 233 4.56 -51.22 9.45
C ALA A 233 4.49 -50.48 8.09
N ALA A 234 4.37 -51.22 6.99
CA ALA A 234 4.19 -50.68 5.64
C ALA A 234 2.86 -49.92 5.47
N ALA A 235 1.75 -50.47 5.99
CA ALA A 235 0.42 -49.85 5.90
C ALA A 235 0.34 -48.56 6.73
N LEU A 236 0.92 -48.58 7.93
CA LEU A 236 0.99 -47.41 8.81
C LEU A 236 1.90 -46.31 8.23
N ALA A 237 3.03 -46.68 7.65
CA ALA A 237 3.92 -45.74 6.96
C ALA A 237 3.25 -45.11 5.73
N TYR A 238 2.46 -45.89 4.97
CA TYR A 238 1.69 -45.38 3.84
C TYR A 238 0.61 -44.39 4.28
N ALA A 239 -0.08 -44.67 5.39
CA ALA A 239 -1.08 -43.76 5.96
C ALA A 239 -0.45 -42.41 6.39
N LEU A 240 0.68 -42.44 7.10
CA LEU A 240 1.43 -41.24 7.48
C LEU A 240 1.96 -40.47 6.26
N HIS A 241 2.50 -41.18 5.27
CA HIS A 241 2.95 -40.59 4.01
C HIS A 241 1.82 -39.84 3.29
N LYS A 242 0.61 -40.41 3.24
CA LYS A 242 -0.57 -39.78 2.65
C LYS A 242 -1.06 -38.58 3.47
N ALA A 243 -1.08 -38.70 4.80
CA ALA A 243 -1.42 -37.59 5.69
C ALA A 243 -0.45 -36.40 5.54
N ALA A 244 0.83 -36.67 5.24
CA ALA A 244 1.85 -35.65 4.99
C ALA A 244 1.76 -34.99 3.59
N SER A 245 0.79 -35.37 2.74
CA SER A 245 0.69 -34.86 1.36
C SER A 245 0.59 -33.32 1.24
N PRO A 246 -0.11 -32.56 2.11
CA PRO A 246 -0.15 -31.10 2.01
C PRO A 246 1.20 -30.43 2.29
N ILE A 247 1.99 -31.01 3.21
CA ILE A 247 3.34 -30.53 3.57
C ILE A 247 4.32 -30.77 2.42
N ARG A 248 4.09 -31.85 1.66
CA ARG A 248 4.95 -32.29 0.57
C ARG A 248 4.74 -31.51 -0.73
N PHE A 249 3.62 -30.81 -0.87
CA PHE A 249 3.26 -30.09 -2.10
C PHE A 249 4.23 -28.94 -2.46
N PRO A 250 4.59 -28.01 -1.54
CA PRO A 250 5.53 -26.93 -1.88
C PRO A 250 6.95 -27.40 -2.25
N PRO A 251 7.58 -28.34 -1.52
CA PRO A 251 8.88 -28.90 -1.92
C PRO A 251 8.83 -29.65 -3.26
N THR A 252 7.74 -30.36 -3.53
CA THR A 252 7.56 -31.07 -4.81
C THR A 252 7.55 -30.10 -5.98
N LEU A 253 6.82 -28.99 -5.86
CA LEU A 253 6.78 -27.94 -6.89
C LEU A 253 8.16 -27.32 -7.15
N LEU A 254 8.94 -27.06 -6.10
CA LEU A 254 10.31 -26.53 -6.25
C LEU A 254 11.23 -27.54 -6.93
N LEU A 255 11.16 -28.82 -6.55
CA LEU A 255 11.94 -29.89 -7.18
C LEU A 255 11.52 -30.11 -8.63
N THR A 256 10.22 -30.00 -8.95
CA THR A 256 9.71 -30.04 -10.33
C THR A 256 10.36 -28.97 -11.19
N GLN A 257 10.56 -27.75 -10.68
CA GLN A 257 11.22 -26.68 -11.43
C GLN A 257 12.69 -27.00 -11.72
N PHE A 258 13.39 -27.57 -10.73
CA PHE A 258 14.79 -27.98 -10.92
C PHE A 258 14.91 -29.11 -11.96
N VAL A 259 14.07 -30.14 -11.85
CA VAL A 259 14.04 -31.24 -12.84
C VAL A 259 13.64 -30.72 -14.23
N ALA A 260 12.67 -29.80 -14.32
CA ALA A 260 12.29 -29.18 -15.58
C ALA A 260 13.46 -28.42 -16.24
N ARG A 261 14.32 -27.73 -15.46
CA ARG A 261 15.54 -27.11 -15.99
C ARG A 261 16.54 -28.13 -16.51
N LEU A 262 16.76 -29.21 -15.78
CA LEU A 262 17.64 -30.30 -16.23
C LEU A 262 17.13 -30.94 -17.52
N MET A 263 15.80 -30.94 -17.73
CA MET A 263 15.15 -31.38 -18.97
C MET A 263 15.10 -30.28 -20.05
N GLY A 264 15.83 -29.17 -19.89
CA GLY A 264 15.94 -28.10 -20.90
C GLY A 264 14.70 -27.21 -21.05
N LYS A 265 13.74 -27.25 -20.12
CA LYS A 265 12.54 -26.41 -20.18
C LYS A 265 12.78 -25.04 -19.53
N ASP A 266 12.24 -23.98 -20.12
CA ASP A 266 12.18 -22.68 -19.47
C ASP A 266 11.15 -22.70 -18.33
N VAL A 267 11.60 -22.26 -17.16
CA VAL A 267 10.84 -22.23 -15.90
C VAL A 267 10.80 -20.83 -15.29
N SER A 268 11.34 -19.83 -15.99
CA SER A 268 11.42 -18.44 -15.52
C SER A 268 10.05 -17.88 -15.13
N SER A 269 9.00 -18.12 -15.92
CA SER A 269 7.63 -17.71 -15.64
C SER A 269 7.05 -18.38 -14.39
N THR A 270 7.28 -19.68 -14.25
CA THR A 270 6.76 -20.52 -13.15
C THR A 270 7.48 -20.24 -11.84
N GLN A 271 8.78 -19.95 -11.92
CA GLN A 271 9.58 -19.52 -10.79
C GLN A 271 9.13 -18.16 -10.29
N LYS A 272 8.88 -17.19 -11.20
CA LYS A 272 8.28 -15.89 -10.84
C LYS A 272 6.94 -16.07 -10.15
N ALA A 273 6.04 -16.89 -10.69
CA ALA A 273 4.73 -17.17 -10.09
C ALA A 273 4.84 -17.82 -8.69
N THR A 274 5.72 -18.81 -8.52
CA THR A 274 5.93 -19.50 -7.23
C THR A 274 6.53 -18.56 -6.19
N ALA A 275 7.51 -17.73 -6.59
CA ALA A 275 8.09 -16.71 -5.72
C ALA A 275 7.02 -15.71 -5.27
N THR A 276 6.14 -15.27 -6.16
CA THR A 276 5.00 -14.42 -5.82
C THR A 276 4.05 -15.06 -4.80
N VAL A 277 3.69 -16.34 -4.98
CA VAL A 277 2.84 -17.07 -4.02
C VAL A 277 3.54 -17.17 -2.66
N PHE A 278 4.83 -17.47 -2.65
CA PHE A 278 5.63 -17.52 -1.42
C PHE A 278 5.67 -16.14 -0.74
N HIS A 279 5.85 -15.06 -1.49
CA HIS A 279 5.81 -13.69 -0.95
C HIS A 279 4.46 -13.37 -0.31
N LYS A 280 3.35 -13.78 -0.93
CA LYS A 280 1.99 -13.57 -0.39
C LYS A 280 1.72 -14.38 0.87
N LEU A 281 2.12 -15.65 0.89
CA LEU A 281 1.97 -16.52 2.07
C LEU A 281 2.77 -15.97 3.25
N PHE A 282 4.00 -15.55 3.01
CA PHE A 282 4.89 -14.96 4.01
C PHE A 282 4.83 -13.43 4.00
N ALA A 283 3.67 -12.84 3.65
CA ALA A 283 3.51 -11.39 3.53
C ALA A 283 3.97 -10.61 4.78
N PRO A 284 3.73 -11.05 6.03
CA PRO A 284 4.26 -10.34 7.20
C PRO A 284 5.79 -10.26 7.23
N ALA A 285 6.46 -11.38 6.95
CA ALA A 285 7.93 -11.43 6.91
C ALA A 285 8.50 -10.69 5.68
N PHE A 286 7.76 -10.70 4.57
CA PHE A 286 8.03 -9.84 3.43
C PHE A 286 7.95 -8.36 3.84
N CYS A 287 6.90 -7.94 4.54
CA CYS A 287 6.71 -6.54 4.95
C CYS A 287 7.81 -6.04 5.91
N ILE A 288 8.32 -6.91 6.79
CA ILE A 288 9.47 -6.61 7.66
C ILE A 288 10.78 -6.47 6.84
N GLY A 289 10.85 -7.09 5.66
CA GLY A 289 12.00 -7.03 4.77
C GLY A 289 13.00 -8.16 4.96
N TYR A 290 12.59 -9.30 5.53
CA TYR A 290 13.48 -10.46 5.73
C TYR A 290 13.92 -11.14 4.43
N PHE A 291 13.13 -10.99 3.38
CA PHE A 291 13.45 -11.46 2.04
C PHE A 291 12.83 -10.50 1.01
N HIS A 292 13.32 -10.57 -0.23
CA HIS A 292 12.86 -9.77 -1.36
C HIS A 292 13.00 -8.23 -1.17
N GLY A 293 14.14 -7.69 -1.60
CA GLY A 293 14.50 -6.28 -1.55
C GLY A 293 15.97 -6.08 -1.93
N THR A 294 16.49 -4.86 -1.80
CA THR A 294 17.93 -4.63 -2.03
C THR A 294 18.77 -5.46 -1.05
N ARG A 295 19.91 -5.99 -1.50
CA ARG A 295 20.80 -6.83 -0.66
C ARG A 295 21.14 -6.14 0.66
N LYS A 296 21.43 -4.84 0.62
CA LYS A 296 21.69 -3.99 1.79
C LYS A 296 20.54 -4.04 2.81
N ARG A 297 19.29 -4.00 2.35
CA ARG A 297 18.10 -4.00 3.21
C ARG A 297 17.87 -5.34 3.89
N VAL A 298 17.95 -6.44 3.13
CA VAL A 298 17.77 -7.79 3.68
C VAL A 298 18.83 -8.04 4.77
N ILE A 299 20.09 -7.73 4.48
CA ILE A 299 21.18 -7.83 5.45
C ILE A 299 20.88 -6.97 6.69
N SER A 300 20.48 -5.71 6.49
CA SER A 300 20.14 -4.82 7.61
C SER A 300 19.02 -5.37 8.49
N SER A 301 17.95 -5.93 7.92
CA SER A 301 16.85 -6.50 8.72
C SER A 301 17.31 -7.69 9.54
N TRP A 302 18.13 -8.59 8.98
CA TRP A 302 18.69 -9.72 9.72
C TRP A 302 19.69 -9.30 10.80
N CYS A 303 20.53 -8.31 10.54
CA CYS A 303 21.45 -7.75 11.55
C CYS A 303 20.69 -7.12 12.72
N VAL A 304 19.64 -6.34 12.45
CA VAL A 304 18.80 -5.72 13.49
C VAL A 304 18.12 -6.79 14.35
N THR A 305 17.46 -7.78 13.74
CA THR A 305 16.79 -8.86 14.49
C THR A 305 17.77 -9.67 15.34
N THR A 306 18.96 -9.95 14.79
CA THR A 306 20.03 -10.65 15.51
C THR A 306 20.53 -9.83 16.70
N THR A 307 20.70 -8.51 16.52
CA THR A 307 21.12 -7.60 17.59
C THR A 307 20.07 -7.55 18.69
N ILE A 308 18.78 -7.39 18.34
CA ILE A 308 17.67 -7.41 19.30
C ILE A 308 17.66 -8.71 20.09
N PHE A 309 17.88 -9.86 19.43
CA PHE A 309 17.96 -11.15 20.11
C PHE A 309 19.05 -11.17 21.19
N PHE A 310 20.28 -10.73 20.86
CA PHE A 310 21.36 -10.69 21.83
C PHE A 310 21.12 -9.69 22.97
N VAL A 311 20.55 -8.51 22.65
CA VAL A 311 20.15 -7.52 23.67
C VAL A 311 19.10 -8.11 24.61
N VAL A 312 18.08 -8.81 24.10
CA VAL A 312 17.07 -9.47 24.94
C VAL A 312 17.70 -10.55 25.81
N VAL A 313 18.61 -11.36 25.27
CA VAL A 313 19.34 -12.38 26.06
C VAL A 313 20.16 -11.72 27.18
N PHE A 314 20.78 -10.57 26.90
CA PHE A 314 21.52 -9.79 27.90
C PHE A 314 20.60 -9.20 28.97
N VAL A 315 19.51 -8.51 28.59
CA VAL A 315 18.55 -7.88 29.51
C VAL A 315 17.93 -8.93 30.44
N ARG A 316 17.73 -10.16 29.98
CA ARG A 316 17.24 -11.27 30.82
C ARG A 316 18.16 -11.65 31.98
N LYS A 317 19.46 -11.29 31.92
CA LYS A 317 20.43 -11.52 33.00
C LYS A 317 20.41 -10.41 34.06
N LEU A 318 19.74 -9.28 33.80
CA LEU A 318 19.68 -8.19 34.76
C LEU A 318 18.76 -8.53 35.94
N PRO A 319 19.15 -8.17 37.18
CA PRO A 319 18.28 -8.35 38.34
C PRO A 319 17.09 -7.38 38.27
N ASN A 320 15.99 -7.75 38.94
CA ASN A 320 14.90 -6.81 39.19
C ASN A 320 15.36 -5.75 40.20
N PRO A 321 14.95 -4.48 40.06
CA PRO A 321 13.95 -3.94 39.12
C PRO A 321 14.48 -3.52 37.75
N TYR A 322 15.79 -3.51 37.51
CA TYR A 322 16.40 -2.94 36.30
C TYR A 322 15.94 -3.60 35.00
N ARG A 323 15.78 -4.92 35.00
CA ARG A 323 15.17 -5.65 33.88
C ARG A 323 13.77 -5.14 33.55
N ALA A 324 12.92 -5.02 34.57
CA ALA A 324 11.54 -4.57 34.40
C ALA A 324 11.45 -3.11 33.94
N ILE A 325 12.39 -2.26 34.35
CA ILE A 325 12.48 -0.87 33.88
C ILE A 325 12.76 -0.82 32.37
N LEU A 326 13.75 -1.56 31.88
CA LEU A 326 14.07 -1.62 30.45
C LEU A 326 12.93 -2.26 29.63
N ASP A 327 12.41 -3.39 30.12
CA ASP A 327 11.29 -4.10 29.50
C ASP A 327 10.01 -3.23 29.44
N ALA A 328 9.80 -2.31 30.40
CA ALA A 328 8.71 -1.34 30.35
C ALA A 328 8.84 -0.34 29.19
N GLY A 329 10.06 0.13 28.92
CA GLY A 329 10.35 0.95 27.73
C GLY A 329 10.04 0.21 26.43
N VAL A 330 10.48 -1.05 26.32
CA VAL A 330 10.20 -1.90 25.15
C VAL A 330 8.69 -2.05 24.92
N ILE A 331 7.89 -2.23 25.98
CA ILE A 331 6.43 -2.26 25.86
C ILE A 331 5.88 -0.97 25.24
N VAL A 332 6.35 0.19 25.69
CA VAL A 332 5.91 1.50 25.13
C VAL A 332 6.25 1.58 23.64
N GLY A 333 7.48 1.24 23.25
CA GLY A 333 7.91 1.26 21.85
C GLY A 333 7.07 0.32 20.97
N LEU A 334 6.85 -0.92 21.41
CA LEU A 334 6.07 -1.92 20.67
C LEU A 334 4.59 -1.55 20.56
N LEU A 335 3.98 -1.04 21.63
CA LEU A 335 2.59 -0.56 21.60
C LEU A 335 2.44 0.61 20.65
N TRP A 336 3.35 1.59 20.73
CA TRP A 336 3.37 2.75 19.83
C TRP A 336 3.46 2.31 18.37
N GLY A 337 4.38 1.39 18.06
CA GLY A 337 4.54 0.85 16.71
C GLY A 337 3.34 0.05 16.23
N THR A 338 2.70 -0.73 17.10
CA THR A 338 1.48 -1.49 16.79
C THR A 338 0.32 -0.55 16.46
N VAL A 339 0.08 0.47 17.28
CA VAL A 339 -0.97 1.47 17.01
C VAL A 339 -0.66 2.24 15.73
N SER A 340 0.59 2.68 15.55
CA SER A 340 1.01 3.45 14.38
C SER A 340 0.82 2.69 13.06
N VAL A 341 1.18 1.39 13.01
CA VAL A 341 1.02 0.60 11.78
C VAL A 341 -0.45 0.36 11.45
N LEU A 342 -1.31 0.15 12.46
CA LEU A 342 -2.74 -0.04 12.27
C LEU A 342 -3.43 1.24 11.83
N LEU A 343 -3.11 2.39 12.43
CA LEU A 343 -3.66 3.69 12.02
C LEU A 343 -3.25 4.06 10.61
N LEU A 344 -1.98 3.87 10.25
CA LEU A 344 -1.50 4.16 8.90
C LEU A 344 -2.17 3.25 7.85
N PHE A 345 -2.37 1.98 8.19
CA PHE A 345 -3.07 1.05 7.32
C PHE A 345 -4.56 1.35 7.20
N ALA A 346 -5.23 1.75 8.29
CA ALA A 346 -6.62 2.20 8.25
C ALA A 346 -6.77 3.43 7.35
N ARG A 347 -5.86 4.40 7.42
CA ARG A 347 -5.83 5.57 6.51
C ARG A 347 -5.61 5.17 5.06
N LEU A 348 -4.74 4.19 4.79
CA LEU A 348 -4.53 3.67 3.45
C LEU A 348 -5.80 2.97 2.91
N LEU A 349 -6.50 2.19 3.74
CA LEU A 349 -7.75 1.52 3.38
C LEU A 349 -8.89 2.51 3.13
N GLN A 350 -8.87 3.66 3.81
CA GLN A 350 -9.81 4.76 3.58
C GLN A 350 -9.55 5.49 2.25
N GLY A 351 -8.41 5.24 1.58
CA GLY A 351 -8.11 5.64 0.21
C GLY A 351 -8.41 7.11 -0.12
N GLY A 352 -7.45 8.02 0.05
CA GLY A 352 -7.73 9.41 -0.36
C GLY A 352 -6.52 10.34 -0.47
N LEU A 353 -6.63 11.23 -1.45
CA LEU A 353 -5.85 12.46 -1.64
C LEU A 353 -5.89 13.38 -0.40
N LEU A 354 -6.84 13.14 0.52
CA LEU A 354 -6.92 13.59 1.91
C LEU A 354 -5.63 13.43 2.70
N CYS A 355 -4.82 12.41 2.40
CA CYS A 355 -3.49 12.26 3.00
C CYS A 355 -2.55 13.41 2.61
N LEU A 356 -2.66 13.93 1.39
CA LEU A 356 -1.88 15.06 0.89
C LEU A 356 -2.32 16.37 1.55
N ILE A 357 -3.64 16.56 1.73
CA ILE A 357 -4.19 17.73 2.45
C ILE A 357 -3.74 17.73 3.92
N CYS A 358 -3.76 16.57 4.58
CA CYS A 358 -3.22 16.41 5.94
C CYS A 358 -1.73 16.76 6.03
N GLN A 359 -0.93 16.44 5.01
CA GLN A 359 0.49 16.80 4.95
C GLN A 359 0.68 18.31 4.80
N ILE A 360 -0.11 18.95 3.93
CA ILE A 360 -0.08 20.41 3.75
C ILE A 360 -0.44 21.12 5.06
N ARG A 361 -1.49 20.67 5.76
CA ARG A 361 -1.90 21.20 7.06
C ARG A 361 -0.87 21.01 8.18
N ALA A 362 0.07 20.07 8.04
CA ALA A 362 1.17 19.94 8.99
C ALA A 362 2.22 21.07 8.85
N VAL A 363 2.30 21.71 7.68
CA VAL A 363 3.23 22.81 7.39
C VAL A 363 2.53 24.16 7.46
N SER A 364 1.27 24.23 7.03
CA SER A 364 0.41 25.43 7.10
C SER A 364 -0.84 25.11 7.93
N PRO A 365 -0.80 25.28 9.27
CA PRO A 365 -1.87 24.81 10.16
C PRO A 365 -3.17 25.60 10.00
N SER A 366 -3.08 26.90 9.81
CA SER A 366 -4.21 27.85 9.77
C SER A 366 -4.33 28.56 8.42
N GLY A 367 -5.51 29.15 8.17
CA GLY A 367 -5.84 29.89 6.95
C GLY A 367 -6.49 29.03 5.84
N PRO A 368 -7.06 29.68 4.82
CA PRO A 368 -7.56 29.01 3.63
C PRO A 368 -6.40 28.47 2.79
N LEU A 369 -6.63 27.37 2.08
CA LEU A 369 -5.61 26.78 1.21
C LEU A 369 -5.59 27.47 -0.16
N PHE A 370 -4.38 27.66 -0.68
CA PHE A 370 -4.13 28.05 -2.06
C PHE A 370 -3.48 26.88 -2.77
N LEU A 371 -4.16 26.32 -3.78
CA LEU A 371 -3.70 25.16 -4.54
C LEU A 371 -3.34 25.61 -5.96
N ALA A 372 -2.24 25.11 -6.50
CA ALA A 372 -1.86 25.37 -7.88
C ALA A 372 -1.31 24.09 -8.51
N GLY A 373 -1.78 23.78 -9.70
CA GLY A 373 -1.43 22.55 -10.40
C GLY A 373 -1.23 22.79 -11.89
N HIS A 374 -0.14 22.27 -12.43
CA HIS A 374 0.14 22.30 -13.86
C HIS A 374 -0.23 20.98 -14.53
N SER A 375 -0.89 21.04 -15.70
CA SER A 375 -1.25 19.85 -16.47
C SER A 375 -2.07 18.87 -15.61
N PHE A 376 -1.59 17.63 -15.49
CA PHE A 376 -2.11 16.62 -14.57
C PHE A 376 -2.20 17.07 -13.10
N GLY A 377 -1.27 17.92 -12.65
CA GLY A 377 -1.33 18.50 -11.30
C GLY A 377 -2.58 19.34 -11.07
N ALA A 378 -3.19 19.91 -12.11
CA ALA A 378 -4.44 20.66 -12.00
C ALA A 378 -5.60 19.73 -11.61
N THR A 379 -5.67 18.54 -12.20
CA THR A 379 -6.63 17.49 -11.86
C THR A 379 -6.48 17.04 -10.41
N VAL A 380 -5.23 16.88 -9.96
CA VAL A 380 -4.93 16.60 -8.54
C VAL A 380 -5.45 17.72 -7.64
N CYS A 381 -5.23 18.99 -8.01
CA CYS A 381 -5.70 20.12 -7.21
C CYS A 381 -7.23 20.22 -7.13
N LEU A 382 -7.94 19.91 -8.21
CA LEU A 382 -9.41 19.86 -8.22
C LEU A 382 -9.94 18.78 -7.28
N GLU A 383 -9.38 17.58 -7.33
CA GLU A 383 -9.79 16.50 -6.42
C GLU A 383 -9.41 16.80 -4.96
N MET A 384 -8.27 17.50 -4.73
CA MET A 384 -7.91 17.98 -3.40
C MET A 384 -8.91 19.02 -2.90
N ALA A 385 -9.31 19.97 -3.73
CA ALA A 385 -10.29 20.98 -3.37
C ALA A 385 -11.65 20.35 -3.05
N ARG A 386 -12.08 19.36 -3.82
CA ARG A 386 -13.31 18.59 -3.57
C ARG A 386 -13.28 17.88 -2.23
N GLN A 387 -12.18 17.16 -1.93
CA GLN A 387 -12.02 16.48 -0.65
C GLN A 387 -11.87 17.45 0.53
N ALA A 388 -11.23 18.60 0.32
CA ALA A 388 -11.12 19.67 1.30
C ALA A 388 -12.52 20.22 1.64
N GLN A 389 -13.32 20.56 0.63
CA GLN A 389 -14.70 21.03 0.80
C GLN A 389 -15.56 20.02 1.53
N ALA A 390 -15.51 18.74 1.13
CA ALA A 390 -16.23 17.65 1.82
C ALA A 390 -15.80 17.46 3.29
N SER A 391 -14.57 17.87 3.63
CA SER A 391 -14.00 17.80 4.98
C SER A 391 -14.13 19.12 5.76
N GLY A 392 -14.82 20.13 5.21
CA GLY A 392 -14.96 21.46 5.84
C GLY A 392 -13.66 22.26 5.91
N ILE A 393 -12.66 21.93 5.08
CA ILE A 393 -11.41 22.67 4.98
C ILE A 393 -11.58 23.76 3.91
N SER A 394 -11.44 25.02 4.30
CA SER A 394 -11.51 26.15 3.36
C SER A 394 -10.34 26.14 2.37
N VAL A 395 -10.67 26.36 1.10
CA VAL A 395 -9.76 26.56 -0.03
C VAL A 395 -10.16 27.88 -0.67
N ALA A 396 -9.28 28.87 -0.64
CA ALA A 396 -9.55 30.20 -1.21
C ALA A 396 -9.42 30.20 -2.74
N LEU A 397 -8.41 29.49 -3.26
CA LEU A 397 -8.07 29.52 -4.69
C LEU A 397 -7.52 28.19 -5.16
N VAL A 398 -7.96 27.77 -6.34
CA VAL A 398 -7.31 26.72 -7.14
C VAL A 398 -6.89 27.29 -8.49
N ALA A 399 -5.57 27.41 -8.68
CA ALA A 399 -4.97 27.83 -9.95
C ALA A 399 -4.67 26.61 -10.84
N LEU A 400 -5.39 26.55 -11.97
CA LEU A 400 -5.29 25.49 -12.96
C LEU A 400 -4.40 25.96 -14.12
N LEU A 401 -3.14 25.54 -14.10
CA LEU A 401 -2.12 25.94 -15.07
C LEU A 401 -2.12 24.97 -16.25
N ASP A 402 -2.63 25.41 -17.39
CA ASP A 402 -2.81 24.63 -18.62
C ASP A 402 -3.33 23.20 -18.35
N PRO A 403 -4.55 23.05 -17.80
CA PRO A 403 -5.08 21.77 -17.32
C PRO A 403 -5.48 20.85 -18.48
N ARG A 404 -4.52 20.13 -19.07
CA ARG A 404 -4.73 19.32 -20.28
C ARG A 404 -5.29 17.91 -20.04
N THR A 405 -5.53 17.51 -18.79
CA THR A 405 -5.89 16.12 -18.46
C THR A 405 -6.97 16.06 -17.37
N LEU A 406 -8.07 16.80 -17.56
CA LEU A 406 -9.18 16.84 -16.60
C LEU A 406 -10.03 15.56 -16.63
N LEU A 407 -10.75 15.30 -15.56
CA LEU A 407 -11.61 14.11 -15.44
C LEU A 407 -12.96 14.30 -16.15
N PRO A 408 -13.58 13.21 -16.65
CA PRO A 408 -13.07 11.83 -16.66
C PRO A 408 -12.02 11.56 -17.77
N LEU A 409 -11.01 10.75 -17.45
CA LEU A 409 -9.91 10.38 -18.35
C LEU A 409 -10.25 9.16 -19.24
N THR A 410 -11.51 8.99 -19.65
CA THR A 410 -12.07 7.75 -20.24
C THR A 410 -11.31 7.17 -21.44
N GLU A 411 -10.54 8.00 -22.16
CA GLU A 411 -9.71 7.56 -23.29
C GLU A 411 -8.21 7.51 -22.97
N ALA A 412 -7.77 8.24 -21.94
CA ALA A 412 -6.35 8.34 -21.55
C ALA A 412 -5.89 7.22 -20.60
N GLY A 413 -6.82 6.47 -20.00
CA GLY A 413 -6.52 5.43 -19.01
C GLY A 413 -5.56 4.34 -19.51
N THR A 414 -5.69 3.90 -20.76
CA THR A 414 -4.75 2.93 -21.37
C THR A 414 -3.44 3.58 -21.82
N LEU A 415 -3.47 4.87 -22.17
CA LEU A 415 -2.33 5.60 -22.74
C LEU A 415 -1.27 5.95 -21.69
N PHE A 416 -1.66 6.22 -20.45
CA PHE A 416 -0.71 6.42 -19.34
C PHE A 416 -0.04 5.12 -18.86
N GLU A 417 -0.72 3.99 -19.04
CA GLU A 417 -0.15 2.66 -18.76
C GLU A 417 0.87 2.26 -19.84
N GLU A 418 0.58 2.61 -21.10
CA GLU A 418 1.47 2.40 -22.26
C GLU A 418 2.67 3.35 -22.29
N CYS A 419 2.56 4.55 -21.70
CA CYS A 419 3.70 5.45 -21.52
C CYS A 419 4.80 4.72 -20.75
N GLY A 420 5.92 4.43 -21.41
CA GLY A 420 7.10 3.80 -20.82
C GLY A 420 8.02 4.81 -20.16
N LEU A 421 9.16 4.30 -19.67
CA LEU A 421 10.20 5.13 -19.07
C LEU A 421 10.81 6.07 -20.11
N LEU A 422 10.91 5.66 -21.38
CA LEU A 422 11.45 6.47 -22.48
C LEU A 422 10.57 7.69 -22.74
N GLU A 423 9.26 7.50 -22.81
CA GLU A 423 8.25 8.56 -22.98
C GLU A 423 8.29 9.55 -21.82
N THR A 424 8.45 9.05 -20.59
CA THR A 424 8.58 9.91 -19.40
C THR A 424 9.85 10.76 -19.46
N VAL A 425 10.99 10.17 -19.87
CA VAL A 425 12.24 10.92 -20.04
C VAL A 425 12.14 11.92 -21.18
N ALA A 426 11.44 11.58 -22.27
CA ALA A 426 11.18 12.49 -23.38
C ALA A 426 10.33 13.70 -22.92
N MET A 427 9.28 13.48 -22.14
CA MET A 427 8.49 14.58 -21.56
C MET A 427 9.32 15.45 -20.62
N LEU A 428 10.16 14.84 -19.78
CA LEU A 428 11.07 15.58 -18.89
C LEU A 428 12.09 16.42 -19.66
N SER A 429 12.52 15.96 -20.84
CA SER A 429 13.43 16.73 -21.70
C SER A 429 12.84 18.07 -22.16
N GLN A 430 11.52 18.23 -22.14
CA GLN A 430 10.86 19.48 -22.51
C GLN A 430 10.56 20.38 -21.31
N SER A 431 10.46 19.82 -20.10
CA SER A 431 9.94 20.50 -18.91
C SER A 431 10.99 20.91 -17.87
N VAL A 432 12.27 20.68 -18.14
CA VAL A 432 13.37 21.02 -17.20
C VAL A 432 14.41 21.89 -17.89
N ALA A 433 15.03 22.80 -17.12
CA ALA A 433 16.01 23.75 -17.62
C ALA A 433 17.20 23.08 -18.34
N ASP A 434 17.61 21.87 -17.91
CA ASP A 434 18.66 21.06 -18.53
C ASP A 434 18.12 19.98 -19.48
N GLY A 435 16.94 20.21 -20.06
CA GLY A 435 16.19 19.25 -20.86
C GLY A 435 16.95 18.63 -22.03
N ALA A 436 17.89 19.37 -22.62
CA ALA A 436 18.76 18.92 -23.71
C ALA A 436 19.53 17.63 -23.37
N ARG A 437 19.94 17.45 -22.11
CA ARG A 437 20.62 16.23 -21.64
C ARG A 437 19.71 15.01 -21.74
N TYR A 438 18.44 15.17 -21.42
CA TYR A 438 17.48 14.08 -21.52
C TYR A 438 17.08 13.82 -22.97
N ALA A 439 16.99 14.88 -23.78
CA ALA A 439 16.73 14.75 -25.21
C ALA A 439 17.82 13.91 -25.89
N SER A 440 19.11 14.18 -25.65
CA SER A 440 20.20 13.38 -26.21
C SER A 440 20.15 11.92 -25.77
N LEU A 441 19.77 11.65 -24.51
CA LEU A 441 19.62 10.28 -24.01
C LEU A 441 18.46 9.54 -24.68
N VAL A 442 17.38 10.24 -25.01
CA VAL A 442 16.25 9.68 -25.76
C VAL A 442 16.67 9.37 -27.20
N GLU A 443 17.44 10.25 -27.85
CA GLU A 443 18.01 9.97 -29.18
C GLU A 443 18.91 8.72 -29.18
N ASP A 444 19.83 8.63 -28.22
CA ASP A 444 20.77 7.49 -28.09
C ASP A 444 20.03 6.18 -27.80
N ALA A 445 19.05 6.20 -26.89
CA ALA A 445 18.24 5.03 -26.58
C ALA A 445 17.38 4.59 -27.79
N SER A 446 16.78 5.54 -28.51
CA SER A 446 15.94 5.23 -29.68
C SER A 446 16.74 4.67 -30.85
N THR A 447 17.97 5.14 -31.04
CA THR A 447 18.83 4.72 -32.15
C THR A 447 19.58 3.42 -31.88
N SER A 448 20.06 3.20 -30.65
CA SER A 448 20.82 2.00 -30.28
C SER A 448 19.95 0.77 -30.01
N GLY A 449 18.64 0.95 -29.80
CA GLY A 449 17.71 -0.13 -29.46
C GLY A 449 17.95 -0.74 -28.07
N ARG A 450 18.86 -0.16 -27.28
CA ARG A 450 19.12 -0.56 -25.88
C ARG A 450 18.14 0.13 -24.95
N ASP A 451 17.89 -0.50 -23.80
CA ASP A 451 16.99 0.05 -22.78
C ASP A 451 17.49 1.43 -22.31
N VAL A 452 16.58 2.39 -22.20
CA VAL A 452 16.87 3.74 -21.67
C VAL A 452 17.54 3.65 -20.29
N ARG A 453 17.22 2.62 -19.50
CA ARG A 453 17.85 2.35 -18.18
C ARG A 453 19.37 2.25 -18.24
N GLU A 454 19.92 1.72 -19.33
CA GLU A 454 21.36 1.55 -19.50
C GLU A 454 22.07 2.90 -19.73
N HIS A 455 21.37 3.87 -20.32
CA HIS A 455 21.89 5.21 -20.61
C HIS A 455 21.73 6.19 -19.44
N LEU A 456 20.76 5.94 -18.54
CA LEU A 456 20.44 6.82 -17.41
C LEU A 456 21.42 6.71 -16.23
N GLY A 457 22.18 5.61 -16.11
CA GLY A 457 23.21 5.41 -15.09
C GLY A 457 22.70 5.64 -13.65
N ALA A 458 23.25 6.64 -12.95
CA ALA A 458 22.86 6.96 -11.57
C ALA A 458 21.48 7.63 -11.46
N ALA A 459 20.97 8.25 -12.52
CA ALA A 459 19.67 8.92 -12.53
C ALA A 459 18.49 7.95 -12.67
N THR A 460 18.74 6.70 -13.05
CA THR A 460 17.71 5.68 -13.31
C THR A 460 16.75 5.52 -12.14
N GLN A 461 17.23 5.44 -10.91
CA GLN A 461 16.37 5.25 -9.73
C GLN A 461 15.41 6.42 -9.49
N VAL A 462 15.88 7.65 -9.71
CA VAL A 462 15.05 8.85 -9.51
C VAL A 462 14.00 8.93 -10.60
N LEU A 463 14.38 8.68 -11.85
CA LEU A 463 13.47 8.76 -12.99
C LEU A 463 12.46 7.60 -13.00
N GLU A 464 12.87 6.40 -12.61
CA GLU A 464 11.96 5.29 -12.36
C GLU A 464 10.96 5.63 -11.26
N HIS A 465 11.40 6.28 -10.17
CA HIS A 465 10.49 6.71 -9.13
C HIS A 465 9.50 7.78 -9.61
N VAL A 466 9.94 8.76 -10.39
CA VAL A 466 9.07 9.78 -11.00
C VAL A 466 8.05 9.12 -11.91
N HIS A 467 8.49 8.21 -12.77
CA HIS A 467 7.67 7.44 -13.69
C HIS A 467 6.62 6.58 -12.97
N GLU A 468 7.02 5.83 -11.93
CA GLU A 468 6.12 5.03 -11.10
C GLU A 468 5.09 5.89 -10.37
N THR A 469 5.52 7.04 -9.83
CA THR A 469 4.64 7.97 -9.11
C THR A 469 3.60 8.56 -10.06
N PHE A 470 4.01 8.93 -11.27
CA PHE A 470 3.12 9.46 -12.29
C PHE A 470 2.06 8.43 -12.70
N ARG A 471 2.46 7.19 -13.02
CA ARG A 471 1.51 6.10 -13.29
C ARG A 471 0.56 5.84 -12.13
N TRP A 472 1.08 5.88 -10.90
CA TRP A 472 0.26 5.64 -9.72
C TRP A 472 -0.87 6.68 -9.61
N TYR A 473 -0.56 7.96 -9.79
CA TYR A 473 -1.59 9.00 -9.78
C TYR A 473 -2.53 8.90 -10.99
N ALA A 474 -2.01 8.62 -12.18
CA ALA A 474 -2.83 8.45 -13.38
C ALA A 474 -3.87 7.35 -13.16
N ASN A 475 -3.49 6.18 -12.63
CA ASN A 475 -4.43 5.09 -12.36
C ASN A 475 -5.41 5.43 -11.22
N LEU A 476 -4.96 6.14 -10.18
CA LEU A 476 -5.84 6.61 -9.11
C LEU A 476 -6.97 7.49 -9.66
N LEU A 477 -6.66 8.34 -10.65
CA LEU A 477 -7.61 9.28 -11.23
C LEU A 477 -8.31 8.72 -12.48
N ALA A 478 -7.78 7.70 -13.17
CA ALA A 478 -8.36 7.16 -14.40
C ALA A 478 -9.78 6.60 -14.23
N THR A 479 -10.10 6.11 -13.04
CA THR A 479 -11.45 5.61 -12.68
C THR A 479 -12.30 6.62 -11.93
N ALA A 480 -11.74 7.79 -11.61
CA ALA A 480 -12.45 8.85 -10.93
C ALA A 480 -13.33 9.60 -11.94
N THR A 481 -14.63 9.65 -11.69
CA THR A 481 -15.54 10.55 -12.38
C THR A 481 -15.87 11.71 -11.46
N TRP A 482 -15.98 12.92 -12.02
CA TRP A 482 -16.54 14.03 -11.26
C TRP A 482 -18.00 13.70 -10.93
N PRO A 483 -18.42 13.71 -9.66
CA PRO A 483 -19.83 13.47 -9.30
C PRO A 483 -20.70 14.59 -9.89
N GLU A 484 -21.75 14.26 -10.65
CA GLU A 484 -22.64 15.25 -11.29
C GLU A 484 -23.33 16.20 -10.29
N ALA A 485 -23.36 15.87 -9.00
CA ALA A 485 -24.08 16.60 -7.96
C ALA A 485 -23.18 17.49 -7.07
N GLU A 486 -21.86 17.54 -7.27
CA GLU A 486 -20.94 18.34 -6.44
C GLU A 486 -20.30 19.47 -7.25
N THR A 487 -20.68 20.71 -6.97
CA THR A 487 -19.97 21.91 -7.45
C THR A 487 -18.99 22.41 -6.40
N LEU A 488 -17.77 22.74 -6.84
CA LEU A 488 -16.81 23.44 -5.98
C LEU A 488 -17.28 24.87 -5.74
N GLN A 489 -17.24 25.29 -4.47
CA GLN A 489 -17.49 26.66 -4.06
C GLN A 489 -16.21 27.52 -4.07
N THR A 490 -15.06 26.89 -4.28
CA THR A 490 -13.76 27.57 -4.31
C THR A 490 -13.58 28.35 -5.61
N ARG A 491 -12.81 29.44 -5.56
CA ARG A 491 -12.46 30.22 -6.73
C ARG A 491 -11.51 29.44 -7.64
N LEU A 492 -11.87 29.31 -8.92
CA LEU A 492 -11.10 28.58 -9.93
C LEU A 492 -10.47 29.55 -10.94
N LEU A 493 -9.14 29.65 -10.92
CA LEU A 493 -8.37 30.42 -11.89
C LEU A 493 -7.85 29.50 -12.99
N TRP A 494 -8.39 29.62 -14.21
CA TRP A 494 -7.87 28.90 -15.37
C TRP A 494 -6.83 29.73 -16.11
N VAL A 495 -5.57 29.27 -16.09
CA VAL A 495 -4.48 29.83 -16.89
C VAL A 495 -4.23 28.95 -18.10
N ARG A 496 -4.39 29.49 -19.31
CA ARG A 496 -4.18 28.76 -20.58
C ARG A 496 -2.85 29.10 -21.24
N ALA A 497 -2.10 28.08 -21.66
CA ALA A 497 -0.93 28.27 -22.52
C ALA A 497 -1.32 28.20 -24.00
N ARG A 498 -0.36 28.48 -24.89
CA ARG A 498 -0.55 28.26 -26.34
C ARG A 498 -0.54 26.76 -26.66
N GLU A 499 -1.49 26.29 -27.47
CA GLU A 499 -1.55 24.91 -28.00
C GLU A 499 -0.48 24.65 -29.09
N ALA A 500 0.79 24.93 -28.78
CA ALA A 500 1.90 24.87 -29.74
C ALA A 500 2.22 23.45 -30.24
N TRP A 501 1.69 22.42 -29.58
CA TRP A 501 1.82 21.02 -29.98
C TRP A 501 1.04 20.70 -31.27
N ARG A 502 0.08 21.55 -31.65
CA ARG A 502 -0.66 21.47 -32.92
C ARG A 502 0.08 22.26 -34.00
N GLY A 503 0.55 21.57 -35.03
CA GLY A 503 1.17 22.20 -36.20
C GLY A 503 2.67 22.49 -36.10
N ARG A 504 3.34 22.04 -35.01
CA ARG A 504 4.81 22.05 -34.95
C ARG A 504 5.36 20.82 -35.65
N SER A 505 6.37 21.00 -36.51
CA SER A 505 7.16 19.89 -37.06
C SER A 505 8.26 19.52 -36.06
N PRO A 506 8.25 18.28 -35.52
CA PRO A 506 9.21 17.87 -34.50
C PRO A 506 10.59 17.64 -35.15
N VAL A 507 11.64 18.17 -34.53
CA VAL A 507 13.01 18.14 -35.09
C VAL A 507 13.76 16.87 -34.66
N GLY A 508 13.56 16.40 -33.41
CA GLY A 508 14.19 15.19 -32.85
C GLY A 508 13.21 14.07 -32.50
N GLN A 509 13.72 12.88 -32.17
CA GLN A 509 12.92 11.76 -31.63
C GLN A 509 12.26 12.10 -30.31
N ALA A 510 12.96 12.81 -29.41
CA ALA A 510 12.36 13.24 -28.15
C ALA A 510 11.10 14.09 -28.37
N GLU A 511 11.16 15.06 -29.29
CA GLU A 511 10.00 15.89 -29.66
C GLU A 511 8.90 15.09 -30.36
N LYS A 512 9.25 14.11 -31.22
CA LYS A 512 8.27 13.22 -31.87
C LYS A 512 7.51 12.38 -30.85
N ILE A 513 8.21 11.84 -29.86
CA ILE A 513 7.60 11.06 -28.78
C ILE A 513 6.67 11.97 -27.97
N VAL A 514 7.15 13.15 -27.58
CA VAL A 514 6.33 14.10 -26.82
C VAL A 514 5.09 14.53 -27.59
N GLN A 515 5.22 14.87 -28.88
CA GLN A 515 4.08 15.27 -29.70
C GLN A 515 3.03 14.15 -29.79
N ARG A 516 3.47 12.90 -30.00
CA ARG A 516 2.56 11.74 -30.02
C ARG A 516 1.82 11.57 -28.68
N VAL A 517 2.55 11.70 -27.57
CA VAL A 517 1.97 11.62 -26.22
C VAL A 517 0.97 12.77 -26.00
N GLN A 518 1.29 13.98 -26.44
CA GLN A 518 0.39 15.13 -26.35
C GLN A 518 -0.88 14.93 -27.18
N GLU A 519 -0.76 14.45 -28.43
CA GLU A 519 -1.93 14.16 -29.29
C GLU A 519 -2.88 13.13 -28.69
N GLN A 520 -2.34 12.19 -27.92
CA GLN A 520 -3.12 11.12 -27.28
C GLN A 520 -3.75 11.56 -25.97
N ILE A 521 -3.10 12.44 -25.20
CA ILE A 521 -3.44 12.71 -23.80
C ILE A 521 -4.04 14.11 -23.60
N PHE A 522 -3.60 15.10 -24.38
CA PHE A 522 -3.96 16.50 -24.12
C PHE A 522 -5.36 16.82 -24.64
N GLN A 523 -6.16 17.33 -23.73
CA GLN A 523 -7.46 17.91 -24.02
C GLN A 523 -7.31 19.29 -24.66
N GLU A 524 -8.15 19.55 -25.65
CA GLU A 524 -8.29 20.86 -26.28
C GLU A 524 -8.95 21.86 -25.34
N ASP A 525 -8.69 23.15 -25.55
CA ASP A 525 -9.31 24.23 -24.78
C ASP A 525 -10.84 24.11 -24.70
N ALA A 526 -11.50 23.68 -25.79
CA ALA A 526 -12.96 23.49 -25.83
C ALA A 526 -13.41 22.37 -24.89
N ARG A 527 -12.66 21.27 -24.84
CA ARG A 527 -12.95 20.14 -23.95
C ARG A 527 -12.64 20.47 -22.50
N VAL A 528 -11.55 21.18 -22.25
CA VAL A 528 -11.19 21.71 -20.93
C VAL A 528 -12.30 22.62 -20.40
N ALA A 529 -12.78 23.57 -21.20
CA ALA A 529 -13.89 24.44 -20.83
C ALA A 529 -15.16 23.67 -20.47
N GLN A 530 -15.49 22.63 -21.24
CA GLN A 530 -16.63 21.75 -20.95
C GLN A 530 -16.49 21.04 -19.59
N HIS A 531 -15.30 20.50 -19.27
CA HIS A 531 -15.07 19.86 -17.98
C HIS A 531 -15.13 20.84 -16.82
N LEU A 532 -14.52 22.02 -16.98
CA LEU A 532 -14.51 23.05 -15.94
C LEU A 532 -15.90 23.59 -15.62
N ALA A 533 -16.77 23.73 -16.63
CA ALA A 533 -18.16 24.12 -16.43
C ALA A 533 -18.96 23.13 -15.56
N ALA A 534 -18.57 21.85 -15.53
CA ALA A 534 -19.20 20.84 -14.67
C ALA A 534 -18.64 20.82 -13.23
N VAL A 535 -17.47 21.44 -13.02
CA VAL A 535 -16.76 21.43 -11.73
C VAL A 535 -17.20 22.59 -10.83
N GLY A 536 -17.42 23.79 -11.40
CA GLY A 536 -17.80 24.98 -10.65
C GLY A 536 -17.75 26.24 -11.50
N GLU A 537 -17.92 27.40 -10.86
CA GLU A 537 -17.75 28.68 -11.53
C GLU A 537 -16.26 28.94 -11.79
N VAL A 538 -15.88 29.05 -13.06
CA VAL A 538 -14.50 29.28 -13.49
C VAL A 538 -14.39 30.62 -14.17
N GLU A 539 -13.37 31.38 -13.79
CA GLU A 539 -13.06 32.64 -14.45
C GLU A 539 -12.74 32.45 -15.93
N ALA A 540 -12.92 33.53 -16.70
CA ALA A 540 -12.50 33.54 -18.09
C ALA A 540 -11.00 33.18 -18.21
N PRO A 541 -10.62 32.33 -19.18
CA PRO A 541 -9.27 31.80 -19.25
C PRO A 541 -8.23 32.90 -19.43
N VAL A 542 -7.27 32.95 -18.52
CA VAL A 542 -6.17 33.91 -18.54
C VAL A 542 -5.04 33.37 -19.41
N LYS A 543 -4.65 34.11 -20.45
CA LYS A 543 -3.55 33.71 -21.33
C LYS A 543 -2.19 33.87 -20.64
N ALA A 544 -1.44 32.77 -20.58
CA ALA A 544 -0.02 32.77 -20.24
C ALA A 544 0.86 32.92 -21.49
N ALA A 545 2.05 33.48 -21.30
CA ALA A 545 3.09 33.47 -22.31
C ALA A 545 3.75 32.08 -22.36
N GLY A 546 4.21 31.69 -23.55
CA GLY A 546 4.80 30.37 -23.78
C GLY A 546 3.77 29.29 -24.16
N ASP A 547 4.25 28.06 -24.18
CA ASP A 547 3.44 26.84 -24.36
C ASP A 547 3.39 26.03 -23.06
N HIS A 548 2.77 24.85 -23.13
CA HIS A 548 2.60 23.94 -22.00
C HIS A 548 3.89 23.69 -21.20
N PHE A 549 5.03 23.57 -21.86
CA PHE A 549 6.28 23.28 -21.18
C PHE A 549 7.03 24.57 -20.82
N ALA A 550 6.97 25.59 -21.67
CA ALA A 550 7.73 26.82 -21.48
C ALA A 550 7.10 27.81 -20.47
N MET A 551 5.79 27.72 -20.16
CA MET A 551 5.10 28.70 -19.32
C MET A 551 5.64 28.81 -17.88
N LEU A 552 6.30 27.74 -17.39
CA LEU A 552 6.92 27.68 -16.06
C LEU A 552 8.43 27.99 -16.07
N HIS A 553 8.97 28.43 -17.20
CA HIS A 553 10.38 28.74 -17.37
C HIS A 553 10.60 30.19 -17.79
N GLU A 554 11.82 30.69 -17.61
CA GLU A 554 12.20 32.00 -18.12
C GLU A 554 12.11 32.02 -19.66
N PRO A 555 11.63 33.13 -20.26
CA PRO A 555 11.29 34.41 -19.63
C PRO A 555 9.82 34.51 -19.14
N HIS A 556 9.03 33.43 -19.23
CA HIS A 556 7.58 33.45 -19.04
C HIS A 556 7.13 33.35 -17.59
N VAL A 557 7.88 32.62 -16.77
CA VAL A 557 7.55 32.31 -15.36
C VAL A 557 7.31 33.56 -14.52
N SER A 558 8.08 34.63 -14.74
CA SER A 558 7.95 35.89 -14.01
C SER A 558 6.56 36.53 -14.23
N SER A 559 6.05 36.49 -15.46
CA SER A 559 4.71 37.02 -15.78
C SER A 559 3.59 36.17 -15.18
N LEU A 560 3.79 34.85 -15.11
CA LEU A 560 2.85 33.92 -14.50
C LEU A 560 2.80 34.10 -12.99
N ALA A 561 3.96 34.21 -12.34
CA ALA A 561 4.07 34.44 -10.90
C ALA A 561 3.33 35.71 -10.47
N MET A 562 3.52 36.83 -11.18
CA MET A 562 2.81 38.08 -10.90
C MET A 562 1.27 37.92 -10.98
N ARG A 563 0.77 37.17 -11.96
CA ARG A 563 -0.67 36.89 -12.10
C ARG A 563 -1.20 36.04 -10.94
N LEU A 564 -0.44 35.04 -10.52
CA LEU A 564 -0.81 34.19 -9.38
C LEU A 564 -0.81 35.00 -8.08
N CYS A 565 0.20 35.86 -7.85
CA CYS A 565 0.22 36.74 -6.69
C CYS A 565 -1.01 37.66 -6.64
N HIS A 566 -1.41 38.23 -7.79
CA HIS A 566 -2.62 39.04 -7.86
C HIS A 566 -3.88 38.25 -7.50
N ALA A 567 -4.06 37.07 -8.09
CA ALA A 567 -5.22 36.21 -7.82
C ALA A 567 -5.28 35.74 -6.36
N MET A 568 -4.13 35.47 -5.73
CA MET A 568 -4.05 35.13 -4.31
C MET A 568 -4.52 36.27 -3.41
N VAL A 569 -4.11 37.51 -3.71
CA VAL A 569 -4.54 38.70 -2.94
C VAL A 569 -6.04 38.93 -3.09
N GLU A 570 -6.58 38.80 -4.30
CA GLU A 570 -8.03 38.95 -4.52
C GLU A 570 -8.85 37.88 -3.79
N ALA A 571 -8.40 36.63 -3.82
CA ALA A 571 -9.08 35.54 -3.13
C ALA A 571 -9.03 35.72 -1.60
N GLN A 572 -7.92 36.24 -1.07
CA GLN A 572 -7.79 36.51 0.35
C GLN A 572 -8.73 37.64 0.82
N ASN A 573 -8.86 38.72 0.05
CA ASN A 573 -9.80 39.80 0.38
C ASN A 573 -11.27 39.34 0.34
N GLN A 574 -11.62 38.44 -0.59
CA GLN A 574 -12.98 37.88 -0.67
C GLN A 574 -13.34 37.00 0.52
N ASP A 575 -12.39 36.23 1.05
CA ASP A 575 -12.58 35.44 2.27
C ASP A 575 -12.70 36.34 3.51
N ASP A 576 -11.90 37.40 3.61
CA ASP A 576 -11.95 38.36 4.73
C ASP A 576 -13.29 39.14 4.75
N ASP A 577 -13.80 39.54 3.59
CA ASP A 577 -15.11 40.21 3.46
C ASP A 577 -16.28 39.26 3.82
N ALA A 578 -16.19 37.97 3.44
CA ALA A 578 -17.19 36.97 3.76
C ALA A 578 -17.21 36.61 5.26
N GLU A 579 -16.05 36.61 5.94
CA GLU A 579 -15.99 36.45 7.40
C GLU A 579 -16.57 37.66 8.15
N ALA A 580 -16.41 38.88 7.60
CA ALA A 580 -16.92 40.12 8.19
C ALA A 580 -18.45 40.29 8.05
N GLU A 581 -19.08 39.75 7.00
CA GLU A 581 -20.54 39.77 6.85
C GLU A 581 -21.30 38.76 7.75
N VAL A 582 -20.59 37.75 8.26
CA VAL A 582 -21.18 36.69 9.11
C VAL A 582 -21.01 36.99 10.61
N SER A 583 -20.13 37.92 10.98
CA SER A 583 -19.92 38.43 12.36
C SER A 583 -20.81 39.62 12.69
#